data_AF-A0A925PZS4-F1
#
_entry.id   AF-A0A925PZS4-F1
#
_cell.length_a   1.000
_cell.length_b   1.000
_cell.length_c   1.000
_cell.angle_alpha   90.00
_cell.angle_beta   90.00
_cell.angle_gamma   90.00
#
_symmetry.space_group_name_H-M   'P 1'
#
loop_
_entity.id
_entity.type
_entity.pdbx_description
1 polymer ?
#
loop_
_entity_poly.entity_id
_entity_poly.type
_entity_poly.pdbx_seq_one_letter_code
_entity_poly.pdbx_strand_id
1 'polypeptide(L)' 'MNERALNLIPIVVEQTARGERSYDIYSRLLKERVVFAVGPVEDYMANVIVAQLLFLESENPEKDIALYI' A
#
# COMPACT_ATOMS: atom_id res chain seq x y z
N MET A 1 -10.37 -17.38 -18.88
CA MET A 1 -10.69 -16.33 -17.89
C MET A 1 -9.63 -15.25 -18.08
N ASN A 2 -10.02 -13.98 -18.24
CA ASN A 2 -9.15 -12.93 -18.78
C ASN A 2 -8.10 -12.49 -17.74
N GLU A 3 -6.88 -13.03 -17.80
CA GLU A 3 -5.75 -12.71 -16.91
C GLU A 3 -5.20 -11.27 -17.08
N ARG A 4 -5.81 -10.45 -17.94
CA ARG A 4 -5.37 -9.07 -18.23
C ARG A 4 -5.86 -8.00 -17.24
N ALA A 5 -6.69 -8.36 -16.26
CA ALA A 5 -7.13 -7.41 -15.24
C ALA A 5 -6.06 -7.17 -14.14
N LEU A 6 -4.97 -7.95 -14.11
CA LEU A 6 -3.91 -7.84 -13.09
C LEU A 6 -2.98 -6.62 -13.28
N ASN A 7 -3.05 -5.91 -14.40
CA ASN A 7 -2.08 -4.85 -14.73
C ASN A 7 -2.63 -3.41 -14.61
N LEU A 8 -3.89 -3.22 -14.21
CA LEU A 8 -4.44 -1.89 -13.98
C LEU A 8 -4.83 -1.78 -12.51
N ILE A 9 -3.91 -1.24 -11.70
CA ILE A 9 -4.21 -0.85 -10.33
C ILE A 9 -5.14 0.38 -10.41
N PRO A 10 -6.34 0.34 -9.81
CA PRO A 10 -7.24 1.48 -9.81
C PRO A 10 -6.61 2.71 -9.17
N ILE A 11 -6.86 3.87 -9.77
CA ILE A 11 -6.48 5.17 -9.22
C ILE A 11 -7.66 5.76 -8.46
N VAL A 12 -7.40 6.29 -7.28
CA VAL A 12 -8.34 7.03 -6.45
C VAL A 12 -7.89 8.49 -6.33
N VAL A 13 -8.87 9.39 -6.25
CA VAL A 13 -8.63 10.83 -6.10
C VAL A 13 -9.02 11.26 -4.69
N GLU A 14 -8.05 11.80 -3.95
CA GLU A 14 -8.25 12.37 -2.61
C GLU A 14 -8.37 13.90 -2.73
N GLN A 15 -9.46 14.46 -2.22
CA GLN A 15 -9.64 15.91 -2.09
C GLN A 15 -8.85 16.41 -0.88
N THR A 16 -7.96 17.37 -1.09
CA THR A 16 -7.19 18.04 -0.04
C THR A 16 -7.47 19.53 -0.03
N ALA A 17 -7.09 20.23 1.05
CA ALA A 17 -7.22 21.69 1.14
C ALA A 17 -6.45 22.46 0.04
N ARG A 18 -5.50 21.80 -0.65
CA ARG A 18 -4.69 22.37 -1.74
C ARG A 18 -5.12 21.86 -3.13
N GLY A 19 -6.24 21.14 -3.23
CA GLY A 19 -6.74 20.54 -4.47
C GLY A 19 -6.72 19.02 -4.44
N GLU A 20 -6.71 18.40 -5.62
CA GLU A 20 -6.81 16.94 -5.78
C GLU A 20 -5.44 16.27 -5.80
N ARG A 21 -5.35 15.10 -5.15
CA ARG A 21 -4.18 14.21 -5.27
C ARG A 21 -4.61 12.81 -5.66
N SER A 22 -4.00 12.29 -6.72
CA SER A 22 -4.25 10.95 -7.22
C SER A 22 -3.26 9.95 -6.63
N TYR A 23 -3.77 8.77 -6.26
CA TYR A 23 -3.00 7.65 -5.75
C TYR A 23 -3.47 6.37 -6.42
N ASP A 24 -2.59 5.40 -6.61
CA ASP A 24 -3.07 4.03 -6.74
C ASP A 24 -3.68 3.56 -5.40
N ILE A 25 -4.61 2.61 -5.46
CA ILE A 25 -5.35 2.19 -4.27
C ILE A 25 -4.43 1.66 -3.15
N TYR A 26 -3.31 1.01 -3.47
CA TYR A 26 -2.38 0.51 -2.46
C TYR A 26 -1.63 1.64 -1.78
N SER A 27 -1.14 2.62 -2.55
CA SER A 27 -0.51 3.82 -1.98
C SER A 27 -1.48 4.60 -1.09
N ARG A 28 -2.76 4.69 -1.46
CA ARG A 28 -3.78 5.33 -0.62
C ARG A 28 -3.98 4.59 0.69
N LEU A 29 -3.99 3.26 0.67
CA LEU A 29 -4.17 2.42 1.85
C LEU A 29 -2.91 2.37 2.74
N LEU A 30 -1.71 2.45 2.15
CA LEU A 30 -0.47 2.56 2.90
C LEU A 30 -0.43 3.85 3.74
N LYS A 31 -1.01 4.96 3.25
CA LYS A 31 -1.20 6.19 4.03
C LYS A 31 -2.08 5.99 5.28
N GLU A 32 -3.01 5.03 5.25
CA GLU A 32 -3.79 4.57 6.41
C GLU A 32 -3.11 3.46 7.20
N ARG A 33 -1.84 3.16 6.92
CA ARG A 33 -1.02 2.12 7.57
C ARG A 33 -1.53 0.70 7.32
N VAL A 34 -2.10 0.47 6.15
CA VAL A 34 -2.52 -0.86 5.70
C VAL A 34 -1.46 -1.44 4.75
N VAL A 35 -0.96 -2.62 5.08
CA VAL A 35 0.02 -3.38 4.29
C VAL A 35 -0.59 -4.71 3.86
N PHE A 36 -0.32 -5.13 2.63
CA PHE A 36 -0.85 -6.37 2.05
C PHE A 36 0.30 -7.35 1.79
N ALA A 37 0.14 -8.58 2.25
CA ALA A 37 1.02 -9.70 1.96
C ALA A 37 0.23 -10.78 1.22
N VAL A 38 0.08 -10.61 -0.10
CA VAL A 38 -0.80 -11.45 -0.93
C VAL A 38 0.02 -12.37 -1.83
N GLY A 39 -0.27 -13.66 -1.76
CA GLY A 39 0.36 -14.68 -2.60
C GLY A 39 1.57 -15.36 -1.93
N PRO A 40 2.36 -16.12 -2.71
CA PRO A 40 3.53 -16.82 -2.19
C PRO A 40 4.57 -15.86 -1.62
N VAL A 41 5.18 -16.24 -0.51
CA VAL A 41 6.30 -15.48 0.06
C VAL A 41 7.55 -15.69 -0.79
N GLU A 42 8.01 -14.61 -1.40
CA GLU A 42 9.26 -14.55 -2.16
C GLU A 42 10.14 -13.37 -1.70
N ASP A 43 11.43 -13.43 -2.01
CA ASP A 43 12.42 -12.45 -1.54
C ASP A 43 12.06 -11.01 -1.94
N TYR A 44 11.53 -10.81 -3.15
CA TYR A 44 11.13 -9.50 -3.62
C TYR A 44 9.93 -8.95 -2.82
N MET A 45 8.88 -9.77 -2.64
CA MET A 45 7.71 -9.42 -1.84
C MET A 45 8.11 -9.09 -0.40
N ALA A 46 8.94 -9.95 0.22
CA ALA A 46 9.40 -9.76 1.58
C ALA A 46 10.18 -8.43 1.73
N ASN A 47 11.06 -8.12 0.78
CA ASN A 47 11.83 -6.88 0.79
C ASN A 47 10.93 -5.63 0.67
N VAL A 48 9.89 -5.67 -0.17
CA VAL A 48 8.93 -4.56 -0.30
C VAL A 48 8.14 -4.37 1.00
N ILE A 49 7.65 -5.46 1.61
CA ILE A 49 6.92 -5.40 2.88
C ILE A 49 7.81 -4.82 3.99
N VAL A 50 9.08 -5.27 4.11
CA VAL A 50 10.03 -4.73 5.08
C VAL A 50 10.23 -3.22 4.88
N ALA A 51 10.39 -2.76 3.64
CA ALA A 51 10.52 -1.34 3.35
C ALA A 51 9.26 -0.54 3.76
N GLN A 52 8.06 -1.08 3.52
CA GLN A 52 6.80 -0.46 3.94
C GLN A 52 6.68 -0.38 5.47
N LEU A 53 7.06 -1.43 6.20
CA LEU A 53 7.04 -1.45 7.66
C LEU A 53 7.98 -0.40 8.27
N LEU A 54 9.23 -0.35 7.80
CA LEU A 54 10.22 0.63 8.25
C LEU A 54 9.80 2.06 7.92
N PHE A 55 9.21 2.28 6.75
CA PHE A 55 8.64 3.57 6.38
C PHE A 55 7.53 4.00 7.35
N LEU A 56 6.58 3.12 7.64
CA LEU A 56 5.47 3.41 8.56
C LEU A 56 5.94 3.61 10.00
N GLU A 57 6.93 2.83 10.46
CA GLU A 57 7.56 3.01 11.78
C GLU A 57 8.22 4.39 11.89
N SER A 58 8.92 4.84 10.86
CA SER A 58 9.58 6.16 10.85
C SER A 58 8.60 7.33 10.89
N GLU A 59 7.40 7.18 10.31
CA GLU A 59 6.36 8.23 10.32
C GLU A 59 5.68 8.35 11.68
N ASN A 60 5.37 7.22 12.31
CA ASN A 60 4.81 7.18 13.65
C ASN A 60 5.02 5.77 14.25
N PRO A 61 5.95 5.58 15.21
CA PRO A 61 6.24 4.28 15.78
C PRO A 61 5.18 3.81 16.80
N GLU A 62 4.36 4.72 17.32
CA GLU A 62 3.33 4.38 18.33
C GLU A 62 2.01 3.93 17.70
N LYS A 63 1.81 4.18 16.40
CA LYS A 63 0.56 3.87 15.71
C LYS A 63 0.60 2.47 15.10
N ASP A 64 -0.46 1.70 15.31
CA ASP A 64 -0.58 0.35 14.76
C ASP A 64 -0.46 0.29 13.23
N ILE A 65 -0.02 -0.87 12.73
CA ILE A 65 0.01 -1.22 11.31
C ILE A 65 -0.95 -2.38 11.11
N ALA A 66 -1.87 -2.25 10.15
CA ALA A 66 -2.79 -3.32 9.78
C ALA A 66 -2.19 -4.15 8.64
N LEU A 67 -1.74 -5.36 8.95
CA LEU A 67 -1.22 -6.32 7.97
C LEU A 67 -2.32 -7.30 7.55
N TYR A 68 -2.67 -7.30 6.27
CA TYR A 68 -3.61 -8.24 5.66
C TYR A 68 -2.82 -9.31 4.90
N ILE A 69 -3.14 -10.58 5.19
CA ILE A 69 -2.47 -11.78 4.65
C ILE A 69 -3.52 -12.65 3.97
#